data_AF-A0A1F8H8I0-F1
#
_entry.id   AF-A0A1F8H8I0-F1
#
_cell.length_a   1.000
_cell.length_b   1.000
_cell.length_c   1.000
_cell.angle_alpha   90.00
_cell.angle_beta   90.00
_cell.angle_gamma   90.00
#
_symmetry.space_group_name_H-M   'P 1'
#
loop_
_entity.id
_entity.type
_entity.pdbx_description
1 polymer ?
#
loop_
_entity_poly.entity_id
_entity_poly.type
_entity_poly.pdbx_seq_one_letter_code
_entity_poly.pdbx_strand_id
1 'polypeptide(L)'
;MVSKVLVVVTAYSSTVSQTDDTPFITASGTTVRNGIVATNILPMGTKIKIPELYGDRVFVVEDRMHPRKNYQVDIWFQEYVDALNFGAKYAYIEVLGS
;
A
#
# COMPACT_ATOMS: atom_id res chain seq x y z
N MET A 1 14.05 2.86 15.87
CA MET A 1 13.29 1.75 16.50
C MET A 1 12.29 1.24 15.45
N VAL A 2 12.19 -0.06 15.23
CA VAL A 2 11.18 -0.64 14.34
C VAL A 2 9.92 -0.90 15.16
N SER A 3 8.78 -0.35 14.76
CA SER A 3 7.49 -0.66 15.37
C SER A 3 6.73 -1.69 14.54
N LYS A 4 6.07 -2.64 15.21
CA LYS A 4 5.21 -3.65 14.58
C LYS A 4 3.75 -3.28 14.77
N VAL A 5 2.99 -3.27 13.68
CA VAL A 5 1.56 -2.94 13.70
C VAL A 5 0.80 -4.04 12.95
N LEU A 6 -0.25 -4.58 13.56
CA LEU A 6 -1.16 -5.51 12.89
C LEU A 6 -2.14 -4.72 12.02
N VAL A 7 -2.24 -5.05 10.74
CA VAL A 7 -3.14 -4.39 9.79
C VAL A 7 -3.79 -5.41 8.87
N VAL A 8 -4.87 -4.97 8.20
CA VAL A 8 -5.36 -5.67 7.01
C VAL A 8 -4.52 -5.22 5.82
N VAL A 9 -3.86 -6.17 5.15
CA VAL A 9 -3.14 -5.94 3.90
C VAL A 9 -4.04 -6.37 2.75
N THR A 10 -4.32 -5.46 1.84
CA THR A 10 -5.04 -5.78 0.59
C THR A 10 -4.23 -5.29 -0.62
N ALA A 11 -4.80 -5.37 -1.81
CA ALA A 11 -4.17 -4.97 -3.05
C ALA A 11 -5.11 -4.08 -3.87
N TYR A 12 -4.53 -3.15 -4.62
CA TYR A 12 -5.25 -2.32 -5.58
C TYR A 12 -4.45 -2.20 -6.87
N SER A 13 -5.11 -1.84 -7.97
CA SER A 13 -4.46 -1.55 -9.25
C SER A 13 -4.97 -0.24 -9.83
N SER A 14 -4.13 0.42 -10.63
CA SER A 14 -4.46 1.66 -11.36
C SER A 14 -5.37 1.44 -12.56
N THR A 15 -6.25 0.44 -12.52
CA THR A 15 -7.15 0.16 -13.62
C THR A 15 -8.18 1.29 -13.69
N VAL A 16 -8.33 1.88 -14.88
CA VAL A 16 -9.12 3.10 -15.16
C VAL A 16 -10.55 3.03 -14.61
N SER A 17 -11.11 1.83 -14.40
CA SER A 17 -12.44 1.66 -13.79
C SER A 17 -12.52 1.97 -12.28
N GLN A 18 -11.41 2.25 -11.60
CA GLN A 18 -11.35 2.49 -10.15
C GLN A 18 -10.78 3.87 -9.74
N THR A 19 -10.45 4.76 -10.69
CA THR A 19 -9.80 6.06 -10.39
C THR A 19 -10.32 7.20 -11.26
N ASP A 20 -10.36 8.41 -10.68
CA ASP A 20 -10.58 9.71 -11.35
C ASP A 20 -9.44 9.99 -12.37
N ASP A 21 -9.60 11.00 -13.23
CA ASP A 21 -8.93 11.36 -14.51
C ASP A 21 -7.38 11.19 -14.63
N THR A 22 -6.66 10.77 -13.58
CA THR A 22 -5.21 10.50 -13.55
C THR A 22 -4.84 9.18 -12.84
N PRO A 23 -5.18 8.00 -13.39
CA PRO A 23 -5.08 6.69 -12.71
C PRO A 23 -3.67 6.28 -12.25
N PHE A 24 -2.63 6.93 -12.78
CA PHE A 24 -1.23 6.57 -12.54
C PHE A 24 -0.48 7.57 -11.65
N ILE A 25 -1.14 8.60 -11.12
CA ILE A 25 -0.52 9.58 -10.21
C ILE A 25 -0.97 9.26 -8.78
N THR A 26 -0.01 9.02 -7.88
CA THR A 26 -0.28 8.78 -6.47
C THR A 26 -0.61 10.08 -5.72
N ALA A 27 -1.18 9.99 -4.52
CA ALA A 27 -1.41 11.17 -3.68
C ALA A 27 -0.12 11.95 -3.30
N SER A 28 1.07 11.35 -3.43
CA SER A 28 2.37 12.05 -3.31
C SER A 28 2.80 12.79 -4.58
N GLY A 29 2.04 12.70 -5.67
CA GLY A 29 2.34 13.33 -6.96
C GLY A 29 3.32 12.53 -7.83
N THR A 30 3.59 11.26 -7.51
CA THR A 30 4.52 10.41 -8.26
C THR A 30 3.80 9.40 -9.14
N THR A 31 4.47 8.88 -10.17
CA THR A 31 3.92 7.77 -10.96
C THR A 31 3.92 6.47 -10.15
N VAL A 32 2.82 5.73 -10.24
CA VAL A 32 2.70 4.41 -9.61
C VAL A 32 3.80 3.44 -10.06
N ARG A 33 4.31 2.63 -9.12
CA ARG A 33 5.32 1.60 -9.38
C ARG A 33 5.28 0.51 -8.32
N ASN A 34 5.88 -0.63 -8.62
CA ASN A 34 6.08 -1.70 -7.64
C ASN A 34 6.80 -1.18 -6.39
N GLY A 35 6.29 -1.55 -5.22
CA GLY A 35 6.82 -1.08 -3.93
C GLY A 35 6.09 0.13 -3.34
N ILE A 36 5.02 0.61 -3.98
CA ILE A 36 4.13 1.62 -3.40
C ILE A 36 3.01 0.95 -2.58
N VAL A 37 2.65 1.59 -1.47
CA VAL A 37 1.44 1.27 -0.72
C VAL A 37 0.56 2.51 -0.51
N ALA A 38 -0.75 2.28 -0.45
CA ALA A 38 -1.74 3.25 -0.04
C ALA A 38 -2.17 2.98 1.41
N THR A 39 -2.14 4.01 2.26
CA THR A 39 -2.68 3.89 3.62
C THR A 39 -2.96 5.25 4.26
N ASN A 40 -3.92 5.32 5.18
CA ASN A 40 -4.21 6.52 5.98
C ASN A 40 -3.61 6.47 7.39
N ILE A 41 -3.06 5.32 7.82
CA ILE A 41 -2.53 5.13 9.17
C ILE A 41 -1.09 5.63 9.36
N LEU A 42 -0.36 5.86 8.26
CA LEU A 42 1.04 6.25 8.28
C LEU A 42 1.28 7.52 7.45
N PRO A 43 2.22 8.39 7.86
CA PRO A 43 2.64 9.56 7.08
C PRO A 43 3.12 9.19 5.67
N MET A 44 3.12 10.17 4.77
CA MET A 44 3.66 9.98 3.42
C MET A 44 5.18 9.82 3.50
N GLY A 45 5.76 8.98 2.64
CA GLY A 45 7.18 8.66 2.62
C GLY A 45 7.61 7.64 3.69
N THR A 46 6.71 7.21 4.58
CA THR A 46 7.03 6.15 5.55
C THR A 46 7.41 4.87 4.83
N LYS A 47 8.52 4.26 5.24
CA LYS A 47 8.98 2.98 4.73
C LYS A 47 8.49 1.86 5.62
N ILE A 48 7.92 0.82 5.03
CA ILE A 48 7.45 -0.36 5.75
C ILE A 48 7.99 -1.65 5.13
N LYS A 49 8.05 -2.72 5.92
CA LYS A 49 8.16 -4.10 5.42
C LYS A 49 6.93 -4.89 5.81
N ILE A 50 6.67 -5.97 5.06
CA ILE A 50 5.63 -6.96 5.37
C ILE A 50 6.28 -8.35 5.35
N PRO A 51 7.03 -8.71 6.40
CA PRO A 51 7.93 -9.88 6.36
C PRO A 51 7.22 -11.19 6.02
N GLU A 52 6.02 -11.40 6.55
CA GLU A 52 5.21 -12.60 6.32
C GLU A 52 4.77 -12.78 4.86
N LEU A 53 4.71 -11.70 4.09
CA LEU A 53 4.21 -11.72 2.70
C LEU A 53 5.31 -11.47 1.67
N TYR A 54 6.32 -10.66 2.00
CA TYR A 54 7.34 -10.21 1.06
C TYR A 54 8.77 -10.20 1.62
N GLY A 55 9.00 -10.80 2.80
CA GLY A 55 10.32 -10.84 3.44
C GLY A 55 10.90 -9.44 3.66
N ASP A 56 12.12 -9.20 3.17
CA ASP A 56 12.83 -7.94 3.37
C ASP A 56 12.46 -6.82 2.39
N ARG A 57 11.49 -7.05 1.49
CA ARG A 57 11.04 -6.01 0.56
C ARG A 57 10.52 -4.80 1.32
N VAL A 58 11.04 -3.63 0.95
CA VAL A 58 10.61 -2.34 1.47
C VAL A 58 9.56 -1.74 0.55
N PHE A 59 8.48 -1.24 1.17
CA PHE A 59 7.43 -0.48 0.54
C PHE A 59 7.45 0.95 1.05
N VAL A 60 6.96 1.89 0.23
CA VAL A 60 6.87 3.31 0.57
C VAL A 60 5.41 3.76 0.51
N VAL A 61 4.98 4.45 1.56
CA VAL A 61 3.65 5.08 1.61
C VAL A 61 3.67 6.30 0.70
N GLU A 62 3.09 6.16 -0.49
CA GLU A 62 3.02 7.24 -1.49
C GLU A 62 1.59 7.56 -1.90
N ASP A 63 0.62 6.76 -1.44
CA ASP A 63 -0.78 6.96 -1.81
C ASP A 63 -1.72 6.92 -0.61
N ARG A 64 -2.96 7.37 -0.84
CA ARG A 64 -4.02 7.47 0.17
C ARG A 64 -5.24 6.67 -0.21
N MET A 65 -6.02 6.37 0.82
CA MET A 65 -7.26 5.64 0.69
C MET A 65 -8.44 6.58 0.94
N HIS A 66 -9.64 6.15 0.58
CA HIS A 66 -10.86 6.83 1.01
C HIS A 66 -10.80 7.11 2.53
N PRO A 67 -11.13 8.32 3.03
CA PRO A 67 -10.95 8.74 4.44
C PRO A 67 -11.55 7.84 5.53
N ARG A 68 -12.43 6.90 5.16
CA ARG A 68 -13.08 5.95 6.08
C ARG A 68 -12.22 4.70 6.34
N LYS A 69 -11.19 4.46 5.53
CA LYS A 69 -10.31 3.29 5.61
C LYS A 69 -9.07 3.63 6.45
N ASN A 70 -9.17 3.42 7.76
CA ASN A 70 -8.12 3.79 8.74
C ASN A 70 -7.51 2.59 9.47
N TYR A 71 -7.53 1.41 8.85
CA TYR A 71 -7.06 0.16 9.48
C TYR A 71 -6.29 -0.76 8.52
N GLN A 72 -6.09 -0.34 7.26
CA GLN A 72 -5.54 -1.20 6.21
C GLN A 72 -4.39 -0.53 5.44
N VAL A 73 -3.61 -1.38 4.78
CA VAL A 73 -2.54 -1.02 3.85
C VAL A 73 -2.83 -1.73 2.53
N ASP A 74 -2.96 -0.98 1.44
CA ASP A 74 -3.19 -1.55 0.11
C ASP A 74 -1.89 -1.49 -0.69
N ILE A 75 -1.41 -2.65 -1.15
CA ILE A 75 -0.22 -2.77 -2.00
C ILE A 75 -0.64 -2.49 -3.43
N TRP A 76 0.13 -1.66 -4.13
CA TRP A 76 -0.11 -1.41 -5.55
C TRP A 76 0.33 -2.59 -6.41
N PHE A 77 -0.52 -2.98 -7.35
CA PHE A 77 -0.26 -3.98 -8.39
C PHE A 77 -0.50 -3.36 -9.76
N GLN A 78 0.27 -3.81 -10.75
CA GLN A 78 0.10 -3.37 -12.13
C GLN A 78 -1.21 -3.89 -12.73
N GLU A 79 -1.52 -5.17 -12.52
CA GLU A 79 -2.69 -5.83 -13.10
C GLU A 79 -3.78 -6.05 -12.05
N TYR A 80 -5.03 -5.78 -12.43
CA TYR A 80 -6.20 -5.96 -11.55
C TYR A 80 -6.40 -7.41 -11.12
N VAL A 81 -6.11 -8.36 -12.03
CA VAL A 81 -6.27 -9.79 -11.74
C VAL A 81 -5.32 -10.23 -10.62
N ASP A 82 -4.11 -9.66 -10.55
CA ASP A 82 -3.15 -9.97 -9.50
C ASP A 82 -3.58 -9.38 -8.16
N ALA A 83 -4.15 -8.16 -8.17
CA ALA A 83 -4.72 -7.55 -6.98
C ALA A 83 -5.90 -8.38 -6.43
N LEU A 84 -6.77 -8.88 -7.31
CA LEU A 84 -7.85 -9.78 -6.93
C LEU A 84 -7.34 -11.09 -6.35
N ASN A 85 -6.37 -11.72 -7.01
CA ASN A 85 -5.79 -12.99 -6.57
C ASN A 85 -5.03 -12.87 -5.25
N PHE A 86 -4.46 -11.71 -4.95
CA PHE A 86 -3.80 -11.45 -3.68
C PHE A 86 -4.77 -11.56 -2.49
N GLY A 87 -5.98 -10.99 -2.63
CA GLY A 87 -7.03 -11.00 -1.62
C GLY A 87 -6.69 -10.15 -0.39
N ALA A 88 -7.47 -10.32 0.69
CA ALA A 88 -7.23 -9.64 1.97
C ALA A 88 -6.54 -10.58 2.96
N LYS A 89 -5.51 -10.08 3.66
CA LYS A 89 -4.74 -10.84 4.65
C LYS A 89 -4.52 -10.01 5.89
N TYR A 90 -4.48 -10.63 7.07
CA TYR A 90 -3.92 -9.98 8.26
C TYR A 90 -2.42 -10.25 8.28
N ALA A 91 -1.62 -9.20 8.49
CA ALA A 91 -0.17 -9.34 8.63
C ALA A 91 0.40 -8.23 9.51
N TYR A 92 1.53 -8.51 10.16
CA TYR A 92 2.31 -7.47 10.82
C TYR A 92 3.14 -6.70 9.80
N ILE A 93 3.02 -5.37 9.84
CA ILE A 93 3.94 -4.48 9.14
C ILE A 93 5.03 -4.01 10.11
N GLU A 94 6.24 -3.87 9.58
CA GLU A 94 7.36 -3.26 10.29
C GLU A 94 7.59 -1.86 9.76
N VAL A 95 7.36 -0.84 10.59
CA VAL A 95 7.64 0.56 10.23
C VAL A 95 9.12 0.82 10.44
N LEU A 96 9.82 1.15 9.36
CA LEU A 96 11.22 1.51 9.40
C LEU A 96 11.30 2.97 9.85
N GLY A 97 11.91 3.20 11.02
CA GLY A 97 12.12 4.54 11.54
C GLY A 97 12.83 5.43 10.51
N SER A 98 12.35 6.67 10.40
CA SER A 98 13.02 7.76 9.67
C SER A 98 14.38 8.07 10.24
#